data_AF-A0A7S0KIH4-F1
#
_entry.id   AF-A0A7S0KIH4-F1
#
_cell.length_a   1.000
_cell.length_b   1.000
_cell.length_c   1.000
_cell.angle_alpha   90.00
_cell.angle_beta   90.00
_cell.angle_gamma   90.00
#
_symmetry.space_group_name_H-M   'P 1'
#
loop_
_entity.id
_entity.type
_entity.pdbx_description
1 polymer ?
#
loop_
_entity_poly.entity_id
_entity_poly.type
_entity_poly.pdbx_seq_one_letter_code
_entity_poly.pdbx_strand_id
1 'polypeptide(L)'
;SSAHMAAVGAISAVAAGLLNGSWNLPTKPDAPRLVNAALYWEWEQIWLVANVLIVIFNTFLVLGVVGAGTLGDVYRGASSGELGSICAFSLLWGFGGVGYGQAIKRVGMALGTSIVMAQIVCIGTVLPLAFSAADMTTQEIVGSVVGVLLACAGFAMSSRAGLLRDAGDEAGARARGSRASTTTTAAAA
;
A
#
# COMPACT_ATOMS: atom_id res chain seq x y z
N SER A 1 -27.26 -11.15 14.83
CA SER A 1 -27.47 -9.97 15.69
C SER A 1 -26.46 -8.88 15.30
N SER A 2 -26.78 -7.60 15.49
CA SER A 2 -25.91 -6.48 15.12
C SER A 2 -24.52 -6.52 15.81
N ALA A 3 -24.46 -7.11 17.01
CA ALA A 3 -23.20 -7.33 17.74
C ALA A 3 -22.27 -8.32 17.01
N HIS A 4 -22.81 -9.37 16.39
CA HIS A 4 -22.01 -10.33 15.62
C HIS A 4 -21.42 -9.69 14.35
N MET A 5 -22.20 -8.87 13.64
CA MET A 5 -21.72 -8.16 12.44
C MET A 5 -20.63 -7.13 12.78
N ALA A 6 -20.75 -6.44 13.91
CA ALA A 6 -19.73 -5.51 14.39
C ALA A 6 -18.43 -6.23 14.76
N ALA A 7 -18.52 -7.38 15.45
CA ALA A 7 -17.35 -8.19 15.79
C ALA A 7 -16.64 -8.75 14.57
N VAL A 8 -17.39 -9.27 13.58
CA VAL A 8 -16.83 -9.73 12.31
C VAL A 8 -16.13 -8.58 11.58
N GLY A 9 -16.77 -7.41 11.47
CA GLY A 9 -16.16 -6.24 10.83
C GLY A 9 -14.85 -5.80 11.50
N ALA A 10 -14.80 -5.78 12.83
CA ALA A 10 -13.59 -5.43 13.57
C ALA A 10 -12.45 -6.44 13.34
N ILE A 11 -12.75 -7.75 13.39
CA ILE A 11 -11.77 -8.81 13.14
C ILE A 11 -11.25 -8.74 11.70
N SER A 12 -12.15 -8.55 10.72
CA SER A 12 -11.78 -8.39 9.32
C SER A 12 -10.89 -7.17 9.10
N ALA A 13 -11.15 -6.05 9.77
CA ALA A 13 -10.32 -4.85 9.67
C ALA A 13 -8.91 -5.07 10.23
N VAL A 14 -8.79 -5.76 11.37
CA VAL A 14 -7.49 -6.12 11.96
C VAL A 14 -6.73 -7.07 11.03
N ALA A 15 -7.39 -8.12 10.53
CA ALA A 15 -6.79 -9.06 9.60
C ALA A 15 -6.31 -8.36 8.31
N ALA A 16 -7.12 -7.47 7.74
CA ALA A 16 -6.75 -6.66 6.58
C ALA A 16 -5.54 -5.77 6.87
N GLY A 17 -5.47 -5.15 8.05
CA GLY A 17 -4.32 -4.35 8.47
C GLY A 17 -3.03 -5.17 8.57
N LEU A 18 -3.09 -6.38 9.12
CA LEU A 18 -1.94 -7.28 9.23
C LEU A 18 -1.48 -7.79 7.85
N LEU A 19 -2.42 -8.14 6.98
CA LEU A 19 -2.12 -8.57 5.61
C LEU A 19 -1.50 -7.42 4.81
N ASN A 20 -2.02 -6.20 4.96
CA ASN A 20 -1.43 -5.01 4.37
C ASN A 20 -0.02 -4.78 4.93
N GLY A 21 0.20 -4.83 6.25
CA GLY A 21 1.54 -4.70 6.82
C GLY A 21 2.56 -5.73 6.30
N SER A 22 2.09 -6.91 5.90
CA SER A 22 2.92 -8.04 5.45
C SER A 22 3.26 -8.00 3.95
N TRP A 23 2.56 -7.19 3.14
CA TRP A 23 2.70 -7.23 1.68
C TRP A 23 4.12 -6.86 1.20
N ASN A 24 4.82 -6.02 1.96
CA ASN A 24 6.18 -5.59 1.65
C ASN A 24 7.27 -6.52 2.23
N LEU A 25 6.90 -7.57 2.95
CA LEU A 25 7.87 -8.49 3.56
C LEU A 25 8.79 -9.14 2.50
N PRO A 26 8.29 -9.60 1.33
CA PRO A 26 9.12 -10.22 0.30
C PRO A 26 10.16 -9.29 -0.34
N THR A 27 10.04 -7.99 -0.15
CA THR A 27 10.92 -6.98 -0.76
C THR A 27 11.90 -6.35 0.22
N LYS A 28 11.84 -6.74 1.50
CA LYS A 28 12.79 -6.25 2.52
C LYS A 28 14.15 -6.95 2.40
N PRO A 29 15.27 -6.23 2.54
CA PRO A 29 16.61 -6.84 2.55
C PRO A 29 16.76 -7.90 3.63
N ASP A 30 16.12 -7.70 4.78
CA ASP A 30 16.24 -8.55 5.97
C ASP A 30 15.29 -9.76 5.95
N ALA A 31 14.52 -9.94 4.87
CA ALA A 31 13.56 -11.01 4.75
C ALA A 31 14.25 -12.38 4.65
N PRO A 32 13.67 -13.46 5.24
CA PRO A 32 14.19 -14.81 5.08
C PRO A 32 14.34 -15.18 3.59
N ARG A 33 15.43 -15.85 3.21
CA ARG A 33 15.74 -16.15 1.78
C ARG A 33 14.61 -16.88 1.04
N LEU A 34 13.78 -17.64 1.77
CA LEU A 34 12.64 -18.37 1.22
C LEU A 34 11.50 -17.46 0.73
N VAL A 35 11.36 -16.27 1.31
CA VAL A 35 10.30 -15.30 0.98
C VAL A 35 10.84 -14.04 0.31
N ASN A 36 12.16 -13.87 0.23
CA ASN A 36 12.79 -12.70 -0.36
C ASN A 36 12.79 -12.80 -1.90
N ALA A 37 11.72 -12.29 -2.51
CA ALA A 37 11.57 -12.25 -3.96
C ALA A 37 12.52 -11.25 -4.62
N ALA A 38 12.95 -10.21 -3.89
CA ALA A 38 13.86 -9.18 -4.39
C ALA A 38 15.30 -9.68 -4.64
N LEU A 39 15.66 -10.89 -4.19
CA LEU A 39 16.95 -11.50 -4.51
C LEU A 39 17.07 -11.97 -5.96
N TYR A 40 15.94 -12.27 -6.59
CA TYR A 40 15.93 -12.93 -7.91
C TYR A 40 15.22 -12.10 -8.96
N TRP A 41 14.21 -11.32 -8.57
CA TRP A 41 13.28 -10.67 -9.48
C TRP A 41 13.27 -9.16 -9.27
N GLU A 42 13.13 -8.44 -10.38
CA GLU A 42 12.88 -7.00 -10.34
C GLU A 42 11.47 -6.70 -9.81
N TRP A 43 11.28 -5.48 -9.30
CA TRP A 43 10.01 -5.01 -8.76
C TRP A 43 8.84 -5.29 -9.71
N GLU A 44 9.03 -5.01 -11.00
CA GLU A 44 8.03 -5.15 -12.03
C GLU A 44 7.59 -6.61 -12.21
N GLN A 45 8.52 -7.55 -12.07
CA GLN A 45 8.25 -8.98 -12.16
C GLN A 45 7.49 -9.47 -10.92
N ILE A 46 7.90 -9.02 -9.73
CA ILE A 46 7.21 -9.31 -8.47
C ILE A 46 5.78 -8.77 -8.52
N TRP A 47 5.62 -7.52 -8.97
CA TRP A 47 4.32 -6.86 -9.09
C TRP A 47 3.42 -7.55 -10.12
N LEU A 48 3.97 -7.96 -11.28
CA LEU A 48 3.22 -8.69 -12.30
C LEU A 48 2.68 -10.01 -11.74
N VAL A 49 3.53 -10.80 -11.08
CA VAL A 49 3.10 -12.08 -10.49
C VAL A 49 2.09 -11.86 -9.38
N ALA A 50 2.25 -10.84 -8.54
CA ALA A 50 1.27 -10.48 -7.53
C ALA A 50 -0.11 -10.13 -8.16
N ASN A 51 -0.14 -9.35 -9.23
CA ASN A 51 -1.39 -8.98 -9.92
C ASN A 51 -2.11 -10.19 -10.52
N VAL A 52 -1.36 -11.15 -11.09
CA VAL A 52 -1.94 -12.40 -11.60
C VAL A 52 -2.51 -13.24 -10.46
N LEU A 53 -1.74 -13.42 -9.38
CA LEU A 53 -2.17 -14.25 -8.25
C LEU A 53 -3.36 -13.64 -7.50
N ILE A 54 -3.39 -12.32 -7.30
CA ILE A 54 -4.49 -11.60 -6.63
C ILE A 54 -5.82 -11.91 -7.32
N VAL A 55 -5.88 -11.82 -8.66
CA VAL A 55 -7.12 -12.09 -9.39
C VAL A 55 -7.57 -13.54 -9.19
N ILE A 56 -6.63 -14.50 -9.23
CA ILE A 56 -6.93 -15.91 -9.04
C ILE A 56 -7.50 -16.15 -7.64
N PHE A 57 -6.78 -15.75 -6.59
CA PHE A 57 -7.22 -15.93 -5.20
C PHE A 57 -8.52 -15.20 -4.90
N ASN A 58 -8.65 -13.96 -5.36
CA ASN A 58 -9.87 -13.17 -5.16
C ASN A 58 -11.07 -13.81 -5.87
N THR A 59 -10.88 -14.32 -7.09
CA THR A 59 -11.95 -15.01 -7.84
C THR A 59 -12.43 -16.25 -7.09
N PHE A 60 -11.52 -17.11 -6.64
CA PHE A 60 -11.90 -18.29 -5.86
C PHE A 60 -12.56 -17.96 -4.53
N LEU A 61 -12.08 -16.92 -3.84
CA LEU A 61 -12.68 -16.46 -2.59
C LEU A 61 -14.11 -15.93 -2.82
N VAL A 62 -14.30 -15.08 -3.82
CA VAL A 62 -15.62 -14.52 -4.16
C VAL A 62 -16.58 -15.63 -4.60
N LEU A 63 -16.13 -16.58 -5.43
CA LEU A 63 -16.94 -17.73 -5.81
C LEU A 63 -17.31 -18.61 -4.61
N GLY A 64 -16.41 -18.80 -3.65
CA GLY A 64 -16.65 -19.57 -2.44
C GLY A 64 -17.61 -18.91 -1.45
N VAL A 65 -17.62 -17.56 -1.38
CA VAL A 65 -18.46 -16.80 -0.45
C VAL A 65 -19.83 -16.45 -1.05
N VAL A 66 -19.87 -16.00 -2.30
CA VAL A 66 -21.06 -15.44 -2.95
C VAL A 66 -21.77 -16.49 -3.82
N GLY A 67 -21.02 -17.45 -4.36
CA GLY A 67 -21.54 -18.45 -5.29
C GLY A 67 -21.65 -17.97 -6.74
N ALA A 68 -21.54 -18.90 -7.68
CA ALA A 68 -21.50 -18.59 -9.11
C ALA A 68 -22.80 -17.99 -9.67
N GLY A 69 -23.96 -18.34 -9.09
CA GLY A 69 -25.27 -17.85 -9.54
C GLY A 69 -25.44 -16.35 -9.33
N THR A 70 -25.22 -15.89 -8.10
CA THR A 70 -25.28 -14.46 -7.74
C THR A 70 -24.25 -13.64 -8.50
N LEU A 71 -23.06 -14.20 -8.75
CA LEU A 71 -22.05 -13.52 -9.56
C LEU A 71 -22.53 -13.32 -11.01
N GLY A 72 -23.15 -14.36 -11.60
CA GLY A 72 -23.74 -14.26 -12.94
C GLY A 72 -24.85 -13.21 -13.02
N ASP A 73 -25.66 -13.05 -11.98
CA ASP A 73 -26.68 -12.00 -11.91
C ASP A 73 -26.09 -10.59 -11.84
N VAL A 74 -25.02 -10.40 -11.07
CA VAL A 74 -24.30 -9.12 -10.98
C VAL A 74 -23.71 -8.75 -12.36
N TYR A 75 -23.05 -9.68 -13.04
CA TYR A 75 -22.49 -9.42 -14.37
C TYR A 75 -23.55 -9.18 -15.44
N ARG A 76 -24.72 -9.84 -15.35
CA ARG A 76 -25.84 -9.59 -16.26
C ARG A 76 -26.52 -8.25 -16.02
N GLY A 77 -26.53 -7.78 -14.78
CA GLY A 77 -27.09 -6.48 -14.40
C GLY A 77 -26.19 -5.28 -14.71
N ALA A 78 -24.90 -5.51 -14.97
CA ALA A 78 -23.93 -4.44 -15.23
C ALA A 78 -23.99 -3.96 -16.69
N SER A 79 -24.02 -2.63 -16.89
CA SER A 79 -23.91 -2.02 -18.21
C SER A 79 -22.48 -2.12 -18.77
N SER A 80 -22.35 -2.02 -20.09
CA SER A 80 -21.05 -1.99 -20.77
C SER A 80 -20.19 -0.78 -20.35
N GLY A 81 -20.83 0.34 -20.01
CA GLY A 81 -20.17 1.53 -19.50
C GLY A 81 -19.57 1.33 -18.11
N GLU A 82 -20.31 0.70 -17.20
CA GLU A 82 -19.82 0.36 -15.85
C GLU A 82 -18.65 -0.62 -15.92
N LEU A 83 -18.79 -1.69 -16.70
CA LEU A 83 -17.71 -2.66 -16.93
C LEU A 83 -16.46 -1.99 -17.53
N GLY A 84 -16.64 -1.09 -18.50
CA GLY A 84 -15.55 -0.31 -19.08
C GLY A 84 -14.83 0.56 -18.05
N SER A 85 -15.58 1.24 -17.19
CA SER A 85 -15.02 2.07 -16.12
C SER A 85 -14.23 1.24 -15.10
N ILE A 86 -14.76 0.07 -14.70
CA ILE A 86 -14.08 -0.86 -13.79
C ILE A 86 -12.76 -1.33 -14.40
N CYS A 87 -12.76 -1.71 -15.68
CA CYS A 87 -11.54 -2.10 -16.39
C CYS A 87 -10.53 -0.95 -16.44
N ALA A 88 -10.97 0.28 -16.75
CA ALA A 88 -10.09 1.44 -16.82
C ALA A 88 -9.45 1.77 -15.47
N PHE A 89 -10.23 1.79 -14.38
CA PHE A 89 -9.71 2.03 -13.03
C PHE A 89 -8.81 0.88 -12.55
N SER A 90 -9.12 -0.36 -12.91
CA SER A 90 -8.29 -1.53 -12.59
C SER A 90 -6.92 -1.45 -13.27
N LEU A 91 -6.89 -1.08 -14.56
CA LEU A 91 -5.64 -0.85 -15.28
C LEU A 91 -4.85 0.30 -14.67
N LEU A 92 -5.51 1.43 -14.38
CA LEU A 92 -4.87 2.59 -13.75
C LEU A 92 -4.24 2.23 -12.40
N TRP A 93 -4.93 1.43 -11.59
CA TRP A 93 -4.40 0.93 -10.32
C TRP A 93 -3.18 0.04 -10.52
N GLY A 94 -3.23 -0.90 -11.47
CA GLY A 94 -2.12 -1.78 -11.81
C GLY A 94 -0.88 -1.02 -12.26
N PHE A 95 -1.04 -0.05 -13.17
CA PHE A 95 0.03 0.86 -13.61
C PHE A 95 0.55 1.74 -12.46
N GLY A 96 -0.33 2.23 -11.59
CA GLY A 96 0.05 2.98 -10.39
C GLY A 96 1.00 2.19 -9.48
N GLY A 97 0.75 0.90 -9.30
CA GLY A 97 1.64 0.03 -8.51
C GLY A 97 3.01 -0.24 -9.13
N VAL A 98 3.11 -0.26 -10.46
CA VAL A 98 4.42 -0.30 -11.14
C VAL A 98 5.19 1.00 -10.86
N GLY A 99 4.53 2.15 -11.00
CA GLY A 99 5.11 3.46 -10.71
C GLY A 99 5.52 3.63 -9.25
N TYR A 100 4.73 3.06 -8.32
CA TYR A 100 5.03 3.04 -6.89
C TYR A 100 6.39 2.42 -6.59
N GLY A 101 6.71 1.26 -7.19
CA GLY A 101 8.01 0.62 -7.03
C GLY A 101 9.17 1.48 -7.49
N GLN A 102 8.99 2.20 -8.60
CA GLN A 102 10.00 3.11 -9.11
C GLN A 102 10.18 4.34 -8.21
N ALA A 103 9.10 4.84 -7.60
CA ALA A 103 9.18 5.92 -6.63
C ALA A 103 9.98 5.48 -5.39
N ILE A 104 9.65 4.35 -4.77
CA ILE A 104 10.35 3.86 -3.58
C ILE A 104 11.82 3.52 -3.87
N LYS A 105 12.15 3.02 -5.07
CA LYS A 105 13.54 2.79 -5.52
C LYS A 105 14.37 4.09 -5.53
N ARG A 106 13.75 5.24 -5.84
CA ARG A 106 14.43 6.54 -5.96
C ARG A 106 14.51 7.34 -4.67
N VAL A 107 13.44 7.35 -3.87
CA VAL A 107 13.33 8.23 -2.69
C VAL A 107 13.37 7.47 -1.35
N GLY A 108 13.48 6.15 -1.39
CA GLY A 108 13.41 5.28 -0.21
C GLY A 108 11.97 4.91 0.18
N MET A 109 11.81 3.79 0.89
CA MET A 109 10.48 3.29 1.26
C MET A 109 9.71 4.26 2.15
N ALA A 110 10.32 4.83 3.18
CA ALA A 110 9.62 5.69 4.13
C ALA A 110 9.04 6.96 3.49
N LEU A 111 9.86 7.65 2.68
CA LEU A 111 9.45 8.87 1.98
C LEU A 111 8.52 8.56 0.81
N GLY A 112 8.82 7.52 0.02
CA GLY A 112 8.01 7.11 -1.13
C GLY A 112 6.58 6.72 -0.74
N THR A 113 6.41 5.89 0.29
CA THR A 113 5.08 5.51 0.79
C THR A 113 4.30 6.73 1.28
N SER A 114 4.94 7.64 2.02
CA SER A 114 4.27 8.82 2.57
C SER A 114 3.78 9.78 1.49
N ILE A 115 4.58 10.02 0.43
CA ILE A 115 4.18 10.87 -0.71
C ILE A 115 2.99 10.25 -1.45
N VAL A 116 3.03 8.94 -1.69
CA VAL A 116 1.95 8.22 -2.39
C VAL A 116 0.66 8.27 -1.58
N MET A 117 0.74 8.06 -0.26
CA MET A 117 -0.44 8.16 0.61
C MET A 117 -1.00 9.57 0.68
N ALA A 118 -0.13 10.60 0.68
CA ALA A 118 -0.58 12.00 0.60
C ALA A 118 -1.33 12.27 -0.72
N GLN A 119 -0.83 11.77 -1.86
CA GLN A 119 -1.53 11.89 -3.13
C GLN A 119 -2.89 11.17 -3.12
N ILE A 120 -2.95 9.95 -2.59
CA ILE A 120 -4.20 9.19 -2.48
C ILE A 120 -5.23 9.96 -1.63
N VAL A 121 -4.82 10.52 -0.49
CA VAL A 121 -5.72 11.28 0.39
C VAL A 121 -6.21 12.57 -0.29
N CYS A 122 -5.31 13.32 -0.94
CA CYS A 122 -5.69 14.54 -1.65
C CYS A 122 -6.66 14.23 -2.80
N ILE A 123 -6.30 13.31 -3.70
CA ILE A 123 -7.12 12.95 -4.86
C ILE A 123 -8.44 12.31 -4.41
N GLY A 124 -8.39 11.41 -3.44
CA GLY A 124 -9.55 10.70 -2.91
C GLY A 124 -10.54 11.60 -2.19
N THR A 125 -10.10 12.77 -1.71
CA THR A 125 -10.99 13.78 -1.12
C THR A 125 -11.48 14.79 -2.15
N VAL A 126 -10.63 15.17 -3.11
CA VAL A 126 -10.99 16.12 -4.17
C VAL A 126 -12.08 15.55 -5.09
N LEU A 127 -12.06 14.25 -5.39
CA LEU A 127 -13.06 13.60 -6.26
C LEU A 127 -14.50 13.74 -5.71
N PRO A 128 -14.81 13.32 -4.46
CA PRO A 128 -16.13 13.53 -3.86
C PRO A 128 -16.51 15.01 -3.76
N LEU A 129 -15.57 15.88 -3.38
CA LEU A 129 -15.85 17.32 -3.32
C LEU A 129 -16.17 17.88 -4.72
N ALA A 130 -15.49 17.46 -5.78
CA ALA A 130 -15.74 17.94 -7.13
C ALA A 130 -17.11 17.50 -7.67
N PHE A 131 -17.55 16.28 -7.36
CA PHE A 131 -18.81 15.72 -7.88
C PHE A 131 -20.02 15.95 -6.98
N SER A 132 -19.83 16.14 -5.68
CA SER A 132 -20.92 16.20 -4.69
C SER A 132 -20.90 17.44 -3.80
N ALA A 133 -19.99 18.42 -4.02
CA ALA A 133 -19.97 19.64 -3.20
C ALA A 133 -21.29 20.43 -3.23
N ALA A 134 -22.08 20.33 -4.30
CA ALA A 134 -23.38 20.99 -4.39
C ALA A 134 -24.40 20.45 -3.36
N ASP A 135 -24.26 19.18 -2.97
CA ASP A 135 -25.15 18.50 -2.02
C ASP A 135 -24.58 18.47 -0.60
N MET A 136 -23.36 18.97 -0.40
CA MET A 136 -22.66 18.96 0.89
C MET A 136 -22.85 20.28 1.64
N THR A 137 -23.00 20.17 2.95
CA THR A 137 -23.00 21.34 3.84
C THR A 137 -21.62 21.98 3.88
N THR A 138 -21.56 23.29 4.14
CA THR A 138 -20.29 24.01 4.31
C THR A 138 -19.41 23.36 5.39
N GLN A 139 -20.02 22.78 6.43
CA GLN A 139 -19.29 22.09 7.50
C GLN A 139 -18.62 20.80 7.03
N GLU A 140 -19.27 20.02 6.15
CA GLU A 140 -18.69 18.79 5.59
C GLU A 140 -17.53 19.11 4.66
N ILE A 141 -17.67 20.12 3.80
CA ILE A 141 -16.61 20.57 2.90
C ILE A 141 -15.39 21.05 3.70
N VAL A 142 -15.60 21.91 4.70
CA VAL A 142 -14.52 22.40 5.58
C VAL A 142 -13.90 21.25 6.37
N GLY A 143 -14.71 20.32 6.90
CA GLY A 143 -14.24 19.14 7.61
C GLY A 143 -13.33 18.24 6.76
N SER A 144 -13.72 17.99 5.50
CA SER A 144 -12.90 17.24 4.55
C SER A 144 -11.57 17.94 4.24
N VAL A 145 -11.58 19.26 3.99
CA VAL A 145 -10.36 20.02 3.73
C VAL A 145 -9.42 20.02 4.93
N VAL A 146 -9.94 20.28 6.14
CA VAL A 146 -9.15 20.25 7.37
C VAL A 146 -8.58 18.84 7.61
N GLY A 147 -9.38 17.80 7.39
CA GLY A 147 -8.93 16.40 7.50
C GLY A 147 -7.76 16.08 6.56
N VAL A 148 -7.83 16.52 5.31
CA VAL A 148 -6.73 16.36 4.34
C VAL A 148 -5.48 17.10 4.81
N LEU A 149 -5.60 18.35 5.27
CA LEU A 149 -4.45 19.12 5.76
C LEU A 149 -3.78 18.44 6.96
N LEU A 150 -4.58 17.91 7.90
CA LEU A 150 -4.07 17.13 9.04
C LEU A 150 -3.39 15.84 8.60
N ALA A 151 -3.96 15.12 7.63
CA ALA A 151 -3.35 13.91 7.08
C ALA A 151 -2.01 14.23 6.39
N CYS A 152 -1.95 15.29 5.58
CA CYS A 152 -0.72 15.76 4.96
C CYS A 152 0.36 16.12 6.00
N ALA A 153 -0.02 16.81 7.08
CA ALA A 153 0.89 17.09 8.20
C ALA A 153 1.40 15.79 8.85
N GLY A 154 0.53 14.81 9.05
CA GLY A 154 0.89 13.47 9.55
C GLY A 154 1.88 12.74 8.66
N PHE A 155 1.68 12.78 7.34
CA PHE A 155 2.62 12.19 6.37
C PHE A 155 3.97 12.93 6.37
N ALA A 156 3.98 14.25 6.48
CA ALA A 156 5.22 15.03 6.56
C ALA A 156 6.05 14.68 7.81
N MET A 157 5.40 14.57 8.97
CA MET A 157 6.05 14.16 10.21
C MET A 157 6.58 12.72 10.13
N SER A 158 5.77 11.79 9.61
CA SER A 158 6.16 10.39 9.42
C SER A 158 7.33 10.24 8.44
N SER A 159 7.32 11.00 7.34
CA SER A 159 8.41 11.04 6.37
C SER A 159 9.71 11.49 7.03
N ARG A 160 9.67 12.58 7.80
CA ARG A 160 10.85 13.11 8.51
C ARG A 160 11.39 12.10 9.52
N ALA A 161 10.51 11.47 10.30
CA ALA A 161 10.92 10.45 11.26
C ALA A 161 11.55 9.22 10.57
N GLY A 162 10.99 8.79 9.44
CA GLY A 162 11.55 7.71 8.62
C GLY A 162 12.95 8.04 8.11
N LEU A 163 13.14 9.23 7.53
CA LEU A 163 14.46 9.68 7.05
C LEU A 163 15.51 9.75 8.17
N LEU A 164 15.10 10.20 9.37
CA LEU A 164 15.99 10.23 10.53
C LEU A 164 16.40 8.82 11.01
N ARG A 165 15.47 7.87 10.98
CA ARG A 165 15.77 6.46 11.30
C ARG A 165 16.74 5.86 10.29
N ASP A 166 16.45 6.03 9.00
CA ASP A 166 17.28 5.48 7.92
C ASP A 166 18.71 6.04 7.99
N ALA A 167 18.87 7.34 8.27
CA ALA A 167 20.18 7.96 8.50
C ALA A 167 20.91 7.42 9.74
N GLY A 168 20.17 7.13 10.81
CA GLY A 168 20.72 6.52 12.03
C GLY A 168 21.23 5.08 11.80
N ASP A 169 20.48 4.29 11.03
CA ASP A 169 20.84 2.93 10.68
C ASP A 169 22.11 2.88 9.80
N GLU A 170 22.23 3.80 8.83
CA GLU A 170 23.45 3.96 8.02
C GLU A 170 24.67 4.33 8.86
N ALA A 171 24.54 5.30 9.77
CA ALA A 171 25.62 5.70 10.66
C ALA A 171 26.06 4.55 11.58
N GLY A 172 25.10 3.79 12.11
CA GLY A 172 25.37 2.60 12.92
C GLY A 172 26.06 1.48 12.13
N ALA A 173 25.67 1.25 10.87
CA ALA A 173 26.31 0.28 9.99
C ALA A 173 27.76 0.64 9.67
N ARG A 174 28.04 1.92 9.35
CA ARG A 174 29.41 2.41 9.11
C ARG A 174 30.30 2.28 10.36
N ALA A 175 29.77 2.59 11.53
CA ALA A 175 30.49 2.43 12.79
C ALA A 175 30.83 0.96 13.10
N ARG A 176 29.90 0.02 12.85
CA ARG A 176 30.17 -1.43 12.99
C ARG A 176 31.22 -1.92 11.99
N GLY A 177 31.15 -1.48 10.73
CA GLY A 177 32.12 -1.83 9.69
C GLY A 177 33.54 -1.36 10.01
N SER A 178 33.68 -0.11 10.48
CA SER A 178 34.97 0.44 10.92
C SER A 178 35.54 -0.29 12.13
N ARG A 179 34.70 -0.73 13.08
CA ARG A 179 35.15 -1.45 14.28
C ARG A 179 35.61 -2.87 13.95
N ALA A 180 34.93 -3.53 13.01
CA ALA A 180 35.32 -4.84 12.50
C ALA A 180 36.66 -4.78 11.76
N SER A 181 36.91 -3.77 10.91
CA SER A 181 38.19 -3.63 10.21
C SER A 181 39.36 -3.35 11.15
N THR A 182 39.17 -2.48 12.16
CA THR A 182 40.22 -2.21 13.17
C THR A 182 40.56 -3.45 14.00
N THR A 183 39.57 -4.29 14.30
CA THR A 183 39.78 -5.53 15.07
C THR A 183 40.57 -6.57 14.25
N THR A 184 40.28 -6.69 12.95
CA THR A 184 41.01 -7.58 12.04
C THR A 184 42.47 -7.15 11.84
N THR A 185 42.75 -5.85 11.74
CA THR A 185 44.13 -5.35 11.61
C THR A 185 44.93 -5.54 12.91
N ALA A 186 44.29 -5.41 14.08
CA ALA A 186 44.94 -5.63 15.37
C ALA A 186 45.21 -7.12 15.68
N ALA A 187 44.41 -8.05 15.12
CA ALA A 187 44.61 -9.49 15.29
C ALA A 187 45.63 -10.11 14.30
N ALA A 188 46.05 -9.35 13.28
CA ALA A 188 47.02 -9.77 12.27
C ALA A 188 48.45 -9.24 12.52
N ALA A 189 48.67 -8.52 13.62
CA ALA A 189 49.95 -8.01 14.10
C ALA A 189 50.39 -8.78 15.36
#